data_AF-A0A1Y3XP62-F1
#
_entry.id   AF-A0A1Y3XP62-F1
#
_cell.length_a   1.000
_cell.length_b   1.000
_cell.length_c   1.000
_cell.angle_alpha   90.00
_cell.angle_beta   90.00
_cell.angle_gamma   90.00
#
_symmetry.space_group_name_H-M   'P 1'
#
loop_
_entity.id
_entity.type
_entity.pdbx_description
1 polymer ?
#
loop_
_entity_poly.entity_id
_entity_poly.type
_entity_poly.pdbx_seq_one_letter_code
_entity_poly.pdbx_strand_id
1 'polypeptide(L)'
;MSVFFFQVLFPVLLGVLVLVMMGLAIYSTVRSRRRDRQAVERRREEQRRQRLNPGLPEEQRPGRKNDTGLWQLTVEGQVPCQPDAAALTRAVEAVGVSAGYLVLTPPAPLAGCRSMHCTTDPDGGLAVQAVMEQPGGPDVTRELGGVSRPQAAAMLAGFWAGQLPDGLDTWRSF
;
A
#
# COMPACT_ATOMS: atom_id res chain seq x y z
N MET A 1 34.92 -64.98 28.83
CA MET A 1 33.62 -64.62 28.23
C MET A 1 33.46 -63.12 27.92
N SER A 2 34.26 -62.22 28.48
CA SER A 2 34.12 -60.76 28.28
C SER A 2 34.49 -60.27 26.87
N VAL A 3 35.53 -60.83 26.23
CA VAL A 3 36.05 -60.34 24.95
C VAL A 3 35.08 -60.57 23.78
N PHE A 4 34.42 -61.74 23.73
CA PHE A 4 33.39 -62.04 22.73
C PHE A 4 32.15 -61.14 22.90
N PHE A 5 31.79 -60.82 24.14
CA PHE A 5 30.68 -59.92 24.42
C PHE A 5 30.98 -58.52 23.89
N PHE A 6 32.19 -57.98 24.11
CA PHE A 6 32.59 -56.70 23.55
C PHE A 6 32.72 -56.73 22.01
N GLN A 7 33.27 -57.79 21.42
CA GLN A 7 33.41 -57.89 19.96
C GLN A 7 32.08 -57.98 19.20
N VAL A 8 31.01 -58.49 19.83
CA VAL A 8 29.69 -58.61 19.19
C VAL A 8 28.75 -57.48 19.61
N LEU A 9 28.75 -57.10 20.89
CA LEU A 9 27.85 -56.05 21.41
C LEU A 9 28.27 -54.66 20.90
N PHE A 10 29.57 -54.39 20.80
CA PHE A 10 30.07 -53.09 20.36
C PHE A 10 29.66 -52.74 18.91
N PRO A 11 29.86 -53.60 17.89
CA PRO A 11 29.40 -53.29 16.54
C PRO A 11 27.88 -53.24 16.41
N VAL A 12 27.14 -54.00 17.23
CA VAL A 12 25.67 -53.90 17.27
C VAL A 12 25.22 -52.56 17.83
N LEU A 13 25.80 -52.11 18.96
CA LEU A 13 25.52 -50.78 19.53
C LEU A 13 25.92 -49.66 18.56
N LEU A 14 27.05 -49.81 17.87
CA LEU A 14 27.53 -48.83 16.89
C LEU A 14 26.61 -48.79 15.66
N GLY A 15 26.12 -49.95 15.21
CA GLY A 15 25.12 -50.04 14.14
C GLY A 15 23.78 -49.39 14.51
N VAL A 16 23.30 -49.61 15.75
CA VAL A 16 22.10 -48.96 16.28
C VAL A 16 22.30 -47.44 16.38
N LEU A 17 23.47 -46.99 16.85
CA LEU A 17 23.82 -45.57 16.93
C LEU A 17 23.79 -44.91 15.53
N VAL A 18 24.37 -45.56 14.52
CA VAL A 18 24.37 -45.07 13.13
C VAL A 18 22.95 -44.98 12.59
N LEU A 19 22.11 -45.99 12.83
CA LEU A 19 20.70 -45.99 12.44
C LEU A 19 19.92 -44.83 13.08
N VAL A 20 20.14 -44.58 14.38
CA VAL A 20 19.51 -43.48 15.11
C VAL A 20 19.97 -42.11 14.58
N MET A 21 21.28 -41.95 14.37
CA MET A 21 21.85 -40.72 13.80
C MET A 21 21.34 -40.45 12.38
N MET A 22 21.21 -41.50 11.56
CA MET A 22 20.67 -41.37 10.20
C MET A 22 19.18 -41.02 10.22
N GLY A 23 18.40 -41.63 11.11
CA GLY A 23 16.99 -41.26 11.32
C GLY A 23 16.81 -39.81 11.77
N LEU A 24 17.66 -39.34 12.69
CA LEU A 24 17.68 -37.95 13.15
C LEU A 24 18.09 -36.98 12.03
N ALA A 25 19.05 -37.33 11.17
CA ALA A 25 19.48 -36.53 10.04
C ALA A 25 18.38 -36.41 8.95
N ILE A 26 17.66 -37.50 8.68
CA ILE A 26 16.51 -37.49 7.76
C ILE A 26 15.37 -36.66 8.37
N TYR A 27 15.09 -36.82 9.66
CA TYR A 27 14.07 -36.05 10.34
C TYR A 27 14.40 -34.55 10.38
N SER A 28 15.66 -34.18 10.63
CA SER A 28 16.10 -32.78 10.68
C SER A 28 16.05 -32.12 9.30
N THR A 29 16.41 -32.84 8.23
CA THR A 29 16.31 -32.33 6.84
C THR A 29 14.87 -32.20 6.36
N VAL A 30 13.96 -33.09 6.74
CA VAL A 30 12.53 -32.95 6.43
C VAL A 30 11.92 -31.79 7.24
N ARG A 31 12.31 -31.64 8.51
CA ARG A 31 11.86 -30.54 9.37
C ARG A 31 12.41 -29.18 8.95
N SER A 32 13.66 -29.11 8.47
CA SER A 32 14.25 -27.89 7.91
C SER A 32 13.52 -27.49 6.62
N ARG A 33 13.29 -28.44 5.70
CA ARG A 33 12.54 -28.19 4.46
C ARG A 33 11.12 -27.67 4.70
N ARG A 34 10.44 -28.12 5.77
CA ARG A 34 9.12 -27.57 6.15
C ARG A 34 9.20 -26.14 6.70
N ARG A 35 10.22 -25.82 7.52
CA ARG A 35 10.46 -24.44 7.98
C ARG A 35 10.84 -23.51 6.84
N ASP A 36 11.65 -23.98 5.89
CA ASP A 36 12.06 -23.20 4.73
C ASP A 36 10.88 -22.88 3.82
N ARG A 37 9.94 -23.81 3.62
CA ARG A 37 8.71 -23.50 2.87
C ARG A 37 7.87 -22.41 3.54
N GLN A 38 7.69 -22.47 4.87
CA GLN A 38 6.96 -21.44 5.61
C GLN A 38 7.70 -20.10 5.64
N ALA A 39 9.04 -20.11 5.71
CA ALA A 39 9.86 -18.90 5.67
C ALA A 39 9.87 -18.28 4.27
N VAL A 40 9.88 -19.10 3.22
CA VAL A 40 9.79 -18.66 1.82
C VAL A 40 8.39 -18.15 1.51
N GLU A 41 7.33 -18.77 2.02
CA GLU A 41 5.96 -18.27 1.90
C GLU A 41 5.78 -16.94 2.63
N ARG A 42 6.29 -16.78 3.86
CA ARG A 42 6.29 -15.48 4.55
C ARG A 42 7.08 -14.42 3.80
N ARG A 43 8.28 -14.75 3.30
CA ARG A 43 9.08 -13.80 2.48
C ARG A 43 8.37 -13.46 1.17
N ARG A 44 7.64 -14.40 0.56
CA ARG A 44 6.84 -14.14 -0.65
C ARG A 44 5.61 -13.31 -0.33
N GLU A 45 4.96 -13.51 0.81
CA GLU A 45 3.86 -12.68 1.28
C GLU A 45 4.33 -11.28 1.68
N GLU A 46 5.50 -11.15 2.30
CA GLU A 46 6.17 -9.88 2.58
C GLU A 46 6.57 -9.17 1.28
N GLN A 47 7.17 -9.87 0.32
CA GLN A 47 7.46 -9.33 -1.01
C GLN A 47 6.19 -8.98 -1.78
N ARG A 48 5.11 -9.76 -1.65
CA ARG A 48 3.81 -9.48 -2.27
C ARG A 48 3.15 -8.27 -1.61
N ARG A 49 3.25 -8.12 -0.28
CA ARG A 49 2.81 -6.94 0.49
C ARG A 49 3.64 -5.71 0.15
N GLN A 50 4.95 -5.85 -0.07
CA GLN A 50 5.83 -4.77 -0.51
C GLN A 50 5.56 -4.37 -1.97
N ARG A 51 5.24 -5.32 -2.85
CA ARG A 51 4.82 -5.05 -4.24
C ARG A 51 3.44 -4.43 -4.33
N LEU A 52 2.51 -4.84 -3.46
CA LEU A 52 1.16 -4.27 -3.34
C LEU A 52 1.13 -2.95 -2.56
N ASN A 53 2.24 -2.55 -1.94
CA ASN A 53 2.33 -1.34 -1.13
C ASN A 53 3.76 -0.76 -1.19
N PRO A 54 4.19 -0.23 -2.35
CA PRO A 54 5.49 0.38 -2.47
C PRO A 54 5.40 1.81 -1.93
N GLY A 55 5.46 1.99 -0.61
CA GLY A 55 5.47 3.36 -0.09
C GLY A 55 5.25 3.52 1.40
N LEU A 56 6.32 4.00 2.02
CA LEU A 56 6.38 4.70 3.31
C LEU A 56 6.27 3.88 4.61
N PRO A 57 7.24 4.08 5.54
CA PRO A 57 7.19 3.54 6.91
C PRO A 57 5.91 3.98 7.63
N GLU A 58 5.42 3.15 8.55
CA GLU A 58 4.17 3.39 9.30
C GLU A 58 4.14 4.72 10.05
N GLU A 59 5.29 5.28 10.42
CA GLU A 59 5.41 6.58 11.09
C GLU A 59 5.15 7.80 10.19
N GLN A 60 5.06 7.62 8.86
CA GLN A 60 4.78 8.71 7.90
C GLN A 60 3.42 8.60 7.20
N ARG A 61 2.52 7.71 7.66
CA ARG A 61 1.23 7.49 7.00
C ARG A 61 0.15 8.43 7.55
N PRO A 62 -0.32 9.44 6.81
CA PRO A 62 -1.53 10.16 7.16
C PRO A 62 -2.70 9.37 6.56
N GLY A 63 -3.46 8.65 7.39
CA GLY A 63 -4.75 8.10 6.96
C GLY A 63 -4.98 6.61 7.25
N ARG A 64 -6.27 6.28 7.38
CA ARG A 64 -6.79 4.94 7.71
C ARG A 64 -7.06 4.17 6.42
N LYS A 65 -6.62 2.90 6.35
CA LYS A 65 -6.89 2.02 5.21
C LYS A 65 -8.35 1.51 5.28
N ASN A 66 -9.09 1.65 4.17
CA ASN A 66 -10.45 1.14 4.00
C ASN A 66 -10.43 -0.39 3.75
N ASP A 67 -11.51 -1.10 4.08
CA ASP A 67 -11.74 -2.55 3.88
C ASP A 67 -11.53 -3.03 2.43
N THR A 68 -11.59 -2.12 1.45
CA THR A 68 -11.30 -2.36 0.02
C THR A 68 -9.82 -2.34 -0.32
N GLY A 69 -8.93 -2.05 0.64
CA GLY A 69 -7.49 -2.02 0.43
C GLY A 69 -6.96 -0.69 -0.12
N LEU A 70 -7.83 0.26 -0.40
CA LEU A 70 -7.49 1.60 -0.89
C LEU A 70 -7.09 2.53 0.26
N TRP A 71 -6.07 3.35 0.02
CA TRP A 71 -5.64 4.40 0.95
C TRP A 71 -6.62 5.56 0.82
N GLN A 72 -7.50 5.71 1.79
CA GLN A 72 -8.43 6.83 1.84
C GLN A 72 -7.89 7.82 2.87
N LEU A 73 -7.41 8.97 2.38
CA LEU A 73 -7.03 10.08 3.26
C LEU A 73 -8.31 10.84 3.63
N THR A 74 -9.22 10.19 4.35
CA THR A 74 -10.40 10.85 4.89
C THR A 74 -9.93 11.69 6.07
N VAL A 75 -9.71 12.99 5.86
CA VAL A 75 -9.58 13.96 6.97
C VAL A 75 -11.00 14.18 7.53
N GLU A 76 -11.55 13.14 8.13
CA GLU A 76 -12.84 13.20 8.82
C GLU A 76 -12.59 13.80 10.22
N GLY A 77 -13.02 15.05 10.40
CA GLY A 77 -13.32 15.57 11.73
C GLY A 77 -12.14 16.01 12.61
N GLN A 78 -10.96 16.33 12.06
CA GLN A 78 -10.00 17.16 12.79
C GLN A 78 -10.14 18.62 12.35
N VAL A 79 -10.28 19.52 13.36
CA VAL A 79 -10.14 20.99 13.30
C VAL A 79 -9.14 21.38 12.19
N PRO A 80 -9.41 22.38 11.34
CA PRO A 80 -8.72 22.56 10.06
C PRO A 80 -7.24 22.89 10.28
N CYS A 81 -6.43 21.85 10.43
CA CYS A 81 -5.01 21.92 10.26
C CYS A 81 -4.82 21.88 8.75
N GLN A 82 -4.63 23.05 8.15
CA GLN A 82 -4.26 23.18 6.75
C GLN A 82 -3.15 22.15 6.48
N PRO A 83 -3.37 21.12 5.64
CA PRO A 83 -2.33 20.18 5.31
C PRO A 83 -1.24 21.01 4.64
N ASP A 84 -0.05 20.96 5.23
CA ASP A 84 1.12 21.65 4.69
C ASP A 84 1.30 21.24 3.22
N ALA A 85 1.73 22.17 2.36
CA ALA A 85 1.94 21.91 0.94
C ALA A 85 2.90 20.72 0.73
N ALA A 86 3.85 20.53 1.65
CA ALA A 86 4.74 19.37 1.68
C ALA A 86 4.02 18.04 2.00
N ALA A 87 2.96 18.05 2.80
CA ALA A 87 2.15 16.86 3.08
C ALA A 87 1.30 16.47 1.86
N LEU A 88 0.70 17.45 1.18
CA LEU A 88 -0.05 17.23 -0.06
C LEU A 88 0.85 16.71 -1.18
N THR A 89 2.05 17.29 -1.33
CA THR A 89 3.04 16.81 -2.31
C THR A 89 3.40 15.34 -2.08
N ARG A 90 3.67 14.96 -0.82
CA ARG A 90 3.94 13.56 -0.46
C ARG A 90 2.74 12.64 -0.71
N ALA A 91 1.52 13.11 -0.47
CA ALA A 91 0.31 12.34 -0.77
C ALA A 91 0.15 12.09 -2.27
N VAL A 92 0.41 13.11 -3.10
CA VAL A 92 0.36 13.01 -4.57
C VAL A 92 1.47 12.11 -5.12
N GLU A 93 2.68 12.19 -4.55
CA GLU A 93 3.75 11.25 -4.86
C GLU A 93 3.35 9.81 -4.53
N ALA A 94 2.72 9.58 -3.37
CA ALA A 94 2.24 8.26 -2.98
C ALA A 94 1.17 7.73 -3.95
N VAL A 95 0.25 8.58 -4.43
CA VAL A 95 -0.74 8.23 -5.47
C VAL A 95 -0.03 7.76 -6.73
N GLY A 96 0.91 8.57 -7.24
CA GLY A 96 1.64 8.32 -8.47
C GLY A 96 2.66 7.18 -8.42
N VAL A 97 2.96 6.63 -7.24
CA VAL A 97 3.86 5.47 -7.04
C VAL A 97 3.08 4.19 -6.75
N SER A 98 1.92 4.30 -6.10
CA SER A 98 1.20 3.14 -5.54
C SER A 98 -0.08 2.76 -6.30
N ALA A 99 -0.37 3.39 -7.45
CA ALA A 99 -1.72 3.34 -8.07
C ALA A 99 -2.81 3.71 -7.04
N GLY A 100 -2.52 4.75 -6.26
CA GLY A 100 -3.37 5.18 -5.15
C GLY A 100 -4.55 6.04 -5.61
N TYR A 101 -5.35 6.43 -4.64
CA TYR A 101 -6.44 7.39 -4.80
C TYR A 101 -6.37 8.37 -3.64
N LEU A 102 -6.52 9.66 -3.92
CA LEU A 102 -6.57 10.71 -2.92
C LEU A 102 -7.87 11.48 -3.08
N VAL A 103 -8.56 11.75 -1.97
CA VAL A 103 -9.76 12.58 -1.91
C VAL A 103 -9.49 13.74 -0.99
N LEU A 104 -9.72 14.94 -1.48
CA LEU A 104 -9.80 16.15 -0.67
C LEU A 104 -11.26 16.61 -0.62
N THR A 105 -11.78 16.74 0.59
CA THR A 105 -13.10 17.33 0.85
C THR A 105 -12.88 18.58 1.70
N PRO A 106 -13.18 19.79 1.19
CA PRO A 106 -13.07 21.02 1.96
C PRO A 106 -14.17 21.06 3.04
N PRO A 107 -13.99 21.86 4.11
CA PRO A 107 -14.98 21.97 5.18
C PRO A 107 -16.32 22.57 4.73
N ALA A 108 -16.31 23.35 3.65
CA ALA A 108 -17.51 23.85 2.97
C ALA A 108 -17.33 23.73 1.45
N PRO A 109 -18.40 23.47 0.68
CA PRO A 109 -18.33 23.41 -0.78
C PRO A 109 -17.78 24.71 -1.37
N LEU A 110 -16.78 24.59 -2.23
CA LEU A 110 -16.09 25.73 -2.84
C LEU A 110 -16.71 26.05 -4.19
N ALA A 111 -17.58 27.06 -4.23
CA ALA A 111 -18.30 27.48 -5.44
C ALA A 111 -18.98 26.30 -6.17
N GLY A 112 -19.64 25.43 -5.39
CA GLY A 112 -20.29 24.21 -5.88
C GLY A 112 -19.35 23.01 -5.99
N CYS A 113 -18.03 23.15 -5.85
CA CYS A 113 -17.13 22.00 -5.81
C CYS A 113 -17.12 21.36 -4.42
N ARG A 114 -17.62 20.13 -4.32
CA ARG A 114 -17.75 19.37 -3.07
C ARG A 114 -16.49 18.64 -2.70
N SER A 115 -15.75 18.13 -3.68
CA SER A 115 -14.49 17.41 -3.42
C SER A 115 -13.62 17.37 -4.66
N MET A 116 -12.32 17.21 -4.45
CA MET A 116 -11.33 17.03 -5.50
C MET A 116 -10.57 15.74 -5.28
N HIS A 117 -10.48 14.93 -6.32
CA HIS A 117 -9.84 13.63 -6.27
C HIS A 117 -8.61 13.61 -7.16
N CYS A 118 -7.63 12.78 -6.80
CA CYS A 118 -6.44 12.54 -7.58
C CYS A 118 -6.19 11.04 -7.68
N THR A 119 -6.10 10.53 -8.90
CA THR A 119 -5.84 9.14 -9.25
C THR A 119 -4.62 9.05 -10.16
N THR A 120 -4.08 7.85 -10.34
CA THR A 120 -3.16 7.57 -11.45
C THR A 120 -3.92 7.54 -12.77
N ASP A 121 -3.36 8.21 -13.79
CA ASP A 121 -3.91 8.18 -15.15
C ASP A 121 -3.40 6.92 -15.88
N PRO A 122 -4.28 6.09 -16.49
CA PRO A 122 -3.87 4.96 -17.32
C PRO A 122 -2.98 5.35 -18.51
N ASP A 123 -3.12 6.57 -19.05
CA ASP A 123 -2.33 7.08 -20.17
C ASP A 123 -0.96 7.65 -19.72
N GLY A 124 -0.72 7.69 -18.41
CA GLY A 124 0.51 8.17 -17.78
C GLY A 124 0.34 9.52 -17.07
N GLY A 125 0.95 9.64 -15.89
CA GLY A 125 0.79 10.81 -15.03
C GLY A 125 -0.33 10.62 -14.00
N LEU A 126 -1.07 11.69 -13.71
CA LEU A 126 -2.17 11.70 -12.75
C LEU A 126 -3.43 12.27 -13.41
N ALA A 127 -4.58 11.79 -12.97
CA ALA A 127 -5.86 12.37 -13.30
C ALA A 127 -6.41 13.09 -12.06
N VAL A 128 -6.84 14.34 -12.24
CA VAL A 128 -7.47 15.14 -11.19
C VAL A 128 -8.93 15.33 -11.54
N GLN A 129 -9.81 14.96 -10.61
CA GLN A 129 -11.25 15.04 -10.77
C GLN A 129 -11.82 16.05 -9.78
N ALA A 130 -12.71 16.93 -10.21
CA ALA A 130 -13.48 17.83 -9.37
C ALA A 130 -14.95 17.41 -9.40
N VAL A 131 -15.53 17.15 -8.24
CA VAL A 131 -16.94 16.81 -8.08
C VAL A 131 -17.73 18.08 -7.80
N MET A 132 -18.50 18.52 -8.77
CA MET A 132 -19.30 19.74 -8.75
C MET A 132 -20.76 19.41 -8.41
N GLU A 133 -21.28 19.96 -7.32
CA GLU A 133 -22.71 20.00 -7.01
C GLU A 133 -23.43 20.87 -8.05
N GLN A 134 -24.43 20.29 -8.69
CA GLN A 134 -25.35 21.02 -9.56
C GLN A 134 -26.66 21.34 -8.82
N PRO A 135 -27.12 22.60 -8.84
CA PRO A 135 -28.40 22.96 -8.25
C PRO A 135 -29.54 22.29 -9.01
N GLY A 136 -30.23 21.35 -8.36
CA GLY A 136 -31.41 20.67 -8.90
C GLY A 136 -31.11 19.49 -9.83
N GLY A 137 -29.86 19.02 -9.89
CA GLY A 137 -29.42 17.90 -10.72
C GLY A 137 -28.42 16.97 -10.00
N PRO A 138 -27.97 15.90 -10.66
CA PRO A 138 -26.89 15.05 -10.14
C PRO A 138 -25.54 15.80 -10.14
N ASP A 139 -24.66 15.43 -9.22
CA ASP A 139 -23.29 15.95 -9.18
C ASP A 139 -22.58 15.67 -10.52
N VAL A 140 -21.85 16.65 -11.04
CA VAL A 140 -21.05 16.53 -12.27
C VAL A 140 -19.59 16.33 -11.91
N THR A 141 -18.97 15.31 -12.49
CA THR A 141 -17.54 15.10 -12.30
C THR A 141 -16.78 15.68 -13.49
N ARG A 142 -15.80 16.54 -13.20
CA ARG A 142 -14.91 17.10 -14.21
C ARG A 142 -13.51 16.58 -14.04
N GLU A 143 -12.89 16.09 -15.11
CA GLU A 143 -11.58 15.44 -15.07
C GLU A 143 -10.56 16.12 -15.97
N LEU A 144 -9.35 16.26 -15.44
CA LEU A 144 -8.14 16.59 -16.18
C LEU A 144 -7.13 15.45 -16.04
N GLY A 145 -6.88 14.74 -17.14
CA GLY A 145 -5.84 13.71 -17.27
C GLY A 145 -4.47 14.27 -17.66
N GLY A 146 -3.45 13.42 -17.61
CA GLY A 146 -2.07 13.73 -18.02
C GLY A 146 -1.35 14.74 -17.13
N VAL A 147 -1.83 14.93 -15.90
CA VAL A 147 -1.32 15.94 -14.98
C VAL A 147 0.00 15.47 -14.35
N SER A 148 0.98 16.37 -14.33
CA SER A 148 2.25 16.10 -13.63
C SER A 148 2.05 16.10 -12.10
N ARG A 149 2.85 15.30 -11.38
CA ARG A 149 2.84 15.27 -9.90
C ARG A 149 2.89 16.66 -9.24
N PRO A 150 3.82 17.58 -9.59
CA PRO A 150 3.86 18.90 -8.97
C PRO A 150 2.62 19.74 -9.29
N GLN A 151 2.06 19.61 -10.49
CA GLN A 151 0.84 20.33 -10.88
C GLN A 151 -0.40 19.82 -10.13
N ALA A 152 -0.53 18.50 -9.98
CA ALA A 152 -1.61 17.91 -9.19
C ALA A 152 -1.54 18.33 -7.71
N ALA A 153 -0.34 18.35 -7.13
CA ALA A 153 -0.13 18.84 -5.77
C ALA A 153 -0.51 20.31 -5.61
N ALA A 154 -0.15 21.16 -6.59
CA ALA A 154 -0.53 22.57 -6.59
C ALA A 154 -2.05 22.77 -6.69
N MET A 155 -2.74 22.00 -7.55
CA MET A 155 -4.20 22.07 -7.69
C MET A 155 -4.93 21.66 -6.41
N LEU A 156 -4.48 20.57 -5.76
CA LEU A 156 -5.06 20.12 -4.50
C LEU A 156 -4.79 21.10 -3.35
N ALA A 157 -3.60 21.70 -3.31
CA ALA A 157 -3.27 22.75 -2.34
C ALA A 157 -4.10 24.01 -2.54
N GLY A 158 -4.26 24.46 -3.78
CA GLY A 158 -5.14 25.58 -4.14
C GLY A 158 -6.59 25.29 -3.74
N PHE A 159 -7.08 24.08 -4.07
CA PHE A 159 -8.41 23.64 -3.69
C PHE A 159 -8.63 23.67 -2.18
N TRP A 160 -7.69 23.15 -1.39
CA TRP A 160 -7.79 23.25 0.06
C TRP A 160 -7.74 24.70 0.58
N ALA A 161 -6.98 25.57 -0.08
CA ALA A 161 -6.90 27.00 0.22
C ALA A 161 -8.14 27.80 -0.23
N GLY A 162 -9.15 27.14 -0.82
CA GLY A 162 -10.37 27.79 -1.26
C GLY A 162 -10.35 28.30 -2.70
N GLN A 163 -9.36 27.88 -3.51
CA GLN A 163 -9.20 28.29 -4.90
C GLN A 163 -9.53 27.13 -5.84
N LEU A 164 -10.39 27.38 -6.83
CA LEU A 164 -10.64 26.39 -7.88
C LEU A 164 -9.53 26.42 -8.94
N PRO A 165 -9.23 25.28 -9.59
CA PRO A 165 -8.33 25.24 -10.72
C PRO A 165 -8.83 26.13 -11.87
N ASP A 166 -7.92 26.88 -12.47
CA ASP A 166 -8.23 27.66 -13.66
C ASP A 166 -8.66 26.74 -14.82
N GLY A 167 -9.66 27.18 -15.58
CA GLY A 167 -10.15 26.43 -16.74
C GLY A 167 -10.92 25.16 -16.38
N LEU A 168 -11.46 25.03 -15.17
CA LEU A 168 -12.29 23.89 -14.79
C LEU A 168 -13.44 23.62 -15.80
N ASP A 169 -13.95 24.65 -16.48
CA ASP A 169 -14.97 24.55 -17.53
C ASP A 169 -14.52 23.84 -18.80
N THR A 170 -13.21 23.74 -19.04
CA THR A 170 -12.64 23.05 -20.21
C THR A 170 -12.25 21.61 -19.90
N TRP A 171 -12.44 21.14 -18.66
CA TRP A 171 -12.15 19.77 -18.26
C TRP A 171 -13.22 18.82 -18.80
N ARG A 172 -12.87 17.54 -18.97
CA ARG A 172 -13.83 16.55 -19.48
C ARG A 172 -14.92 16.30 -18.44
N SER A 173 -16.19 16.47 -18.81
CA SER A 173 -17.32 16.24 -17.93
C SER A 173 -17.90 14.83 -18.09
N PHE A 174 -18.28 14.21 -16.98
CA PHE A 174 -18.96 12.92 -16.89
C PHE A 174 -20.19 13.01 -16.00
#